data_AF-A0A0F9P3U1-F1
#
_entry.id   AF-A0A0F9P3U1-F1
#
_cell.length_a   1.000
_cell.length_b   1.000
_cell.length_c   1.000
_cell.angle_alpha   90.00
_cell.angle_beta   90.00
_cell.angle_gamma   90.00
#
_symmetry.space_group_name_H-M   'P 1'
#
loop_
_entity.id
_entity.type
_entity.pdbx_description
1 polymer ?
#
loop_
_entity_poly.entity_id
_entity_poly.type
_entity_poly.pdbx_seq_one_letter_code
_entity_poly.pdbx_strand_id
1 'polypeptide(L)'
;MNNRILAEIEAERIYQDEKWGGPEHDDQHEPNDWIAFITCWNGKAFNCCEKHPIDSRTFRFNMVKVAALAVAAMESVDRKEERR
;
A
#
# COMPACT_ATOMS: atom_id res chain seq x y z
N MET A 1 -10.03 11.36 12.48
CA MET A 1 -9.78 10.10 11.75
C MET A 1 -9.77 8.97 12.78
N ASN A 2 -10.19 7.74 12.46
CA ASN A 2 -10.21 6.65 13.43
C ASN A 2 -8.76 6.19 13.70
N ASN A 3 -8.23 6.44 14.90
CA ASN A 3 -6.85 6.11 15.28
C ASN A 3 -6.50 4.63 15.03
N ARG A 4 -7.48 3.73 15.13
CA ARG A 4 -7.27 2.31 14.82
C ARG A 4 -6.91 2.06 13.36
N ILE A 5 -7.49 2.82 12.42
CA ILE A 5 -7.20 2.65 10.99
C ILE A 5 -5.77 3.10 10.70
N LEU A 6 -5.35 4.22 11.28
CA LEU A 6 -3.98 4.72 11.13
C LEU A 6 -2.95 3.73 11.70
N ALA A 7 -3.21 3.16 12.88
CA ALA A 7 -2.33 2.15 13.47
C ALA A 7 -2.22 0.88 12.61
N GLU A 8 -3.29 0.48 11.91
CA GLU A 8 -3.24 -0.67 11.00
C GLU A 8 -2.46 -0.37 9.71
N ILE A 9 -2.53 0.86 9.21
CA ILE A 9 -1.72 1.30 8.06
C ILE A 9 -0.24 1.36 8.46
N GLU A 10 0.06 1.91 9.64
CA GLU A 10 1.42 1.96 10.19
C GLU A 10 1.99 0.55 10.40
N ALA A 11 1.24 -0.36 11.02
CA ALA A 11 1.66 -1.74 11.19
C ALA A 11 1.93 -2.44 9.84
N GLU A 12 1.12 -2.16 8.83
CA GLU A 12 1.36 -2.67 7.48
C GLU A 12 2.60 -2.06 6.83
N ARG A 13 2.84 -0.75 7.01
CA ARG A 13 4.03 -0.06 6.50
C ARG A 13 5.31 -0.65 7.10
N ILE A 14 5.31 -0.90 8.41
CA ILE A 14 6.41 -1.58 9.12
C ILE A 14 6.65 -2.98 8.53
N TYR A 15 5.58 -3.76 8.35
CA TYR A 15 5.69 -5.09 7.72
C TYR A 15 6.28 -5.03 6.30
N GLN A 16 5.92 -4.01 5.51
CA GLN A 16 6.48 -3.81 4.17
C GLN A 16 7.97 -3.48 4.22
N ASP A 17 8.41 -2.63 5.14
CA ASP A 17 9.83 -2.31 5.33
C ASP A 17 10.63 -3.57 5.66
N GLU A 18 10.19 -4.34 6.64
CA GLU A 18 10.84 -5.58 7.06
C GLU A 18 10.94 -6.60 5.92
N LYS A 19 9.90 -6.66 5.08
CA LYS A 19 9.80 -7.64 3.99
C LYS A 19 10.63 -7.27 2.77
N TRP A 20 10.64 -6.00 2.39
CA TRP A 20 11.17 -5.56 1.10
C TRP A 20 12.49 -4.81 1.20
N GLY A 21 12.94 -4.45 2.41
CA GLY A 21 14.22 -3.79 2.63
C GLY A 21 14.11 -2.28 2.82
N GLY A 22 12.94 -1.78 3.19
CA GLY A 22 12.80 -0.43 3.71
C GLY A 22 12.85 0.71 2.68
N PRO A 23 13.10 1.94 3.16
CA PRO A 23 13.27 3.13 2.34
C PRO A 23 14.27 2.98 1.19
N GLU A 24 15.34 2.21 1.36
CA GLU A 24 16.37 1.98 0.33
C GLU A 24 15.83 1.16 -0.85
N HIS A 25 14.91 0.23 -0.60
CA HIS A 25 14.21 -0.49 -1.64
C HIS A 25 13.15 0.40 -2.30
N ASP A 26 12.40 1.16 -1.49
CA ASP A 26 11.34 2.05 -1.99
C ASP A 26 11.88 3.10 -2.97
N ASP A 27 13.05 3.67 -2.68
CA ASP A 27 13.70 4.69 -3.51
C ASP A 27 14.16 4.16 -4.87
N GLN A 28 14.11 2.86 -5.13
CA GLN A 28 14.40 2.26 -6.43
C GLN A 28 13.19 2.28 -7.38
N HIS A 29 11.98 2.57 -6.89
CA HIS A 29 10.75 2.53 -7.68
C HIS A 29 10.39 3.89 -8.26
N GLU A 30 9.89 3.89 -9.49
CA GLU A 30 9.38 5.09 -10.15
C GLU A 30 7.87 5.23 -9.97
N PRO A 31 7.26 6.41 -10.23
CA PRO A 31 5.82 6.62 -10.03
C PRO A 31 4.92 5.57 -10.69
N ASN A 32 5.32 5.03 -11.84
CA ASN A 32 4.56 3.98 -12.54
C ASN A 32 4.57 2.63 -11.79
N ASP A 33 5.66 2.29 -11.11
CA ASP A 33 5.76 1.06 -10.32
C ASP A 33 4.79 1.13 -9.12
N TRP A 34 4.75 2.28 -8.43
CA TRP A 34 3.80 2.53 -7.35
C TRP A 34 2.34 2.40 -7.79
N ILE A 35 1.99 2.98 -8.95
CA ILE A 35 0.65 2.85 -9.53
C ILE A 35 0.31 1.38 -9.81
N ALA A 36 1.26 0.60 -10.33
CA ALA A 36 1.07 -0.82 -10.60
C ALA A 36 0.86 -1.62 -9.31
N PHE A 37 1.67 -1.38 -8.27
CA PHE A 37 1.54 -2.04 -6.97
C PHE A 37 0.19 -1.75 -6.31
N ILE A 38 -0.23 -0.49 -6.31
CA ILE A 38 -1.53 -0.07 -5.76
C ILE A 38 -2.67 -0.74 -6.54
N THR A 39 -2.60 -0.73 -7.87
CA THR A 39 -3.63 -1.33 -8.74
C THR A 39 -3.75 -2.83 -8.51
N CYS A 40 -2.64 -3.55 -8.28
CA CYS A 40 -2.65 -4.97 -7.95
C CYS A 40 -3.47 -5.26 -6.69
N TRP A 41 -3.25 -4.52 -5.60
CA TRP A 41 -4.01 -4.69 -4.36
C TRP A 41 -5.45 -4.18 -4.47
N ASN A 42 -5.68 -3.12 -5.23
CA ASN A 42 -7.03 -2.64 -5.53
C ASN A 42 -7.84 -3.71 -6.31
N GLY A 43 -7.23 -4.35 -7.30
CA GLY A 43 -7.85 -5.46 -8.04
C GLY A 43 -8.19 -6.65 -7.14
N LYS A 44 -7.32 -6.98 -6.18
CA LYS A 44 -7.59 -8.04 -5.17
C LYS A 44 -8.72 -7.68 -4.20
N ALA A 45 -8.98 -6.39 -3.97
CA ALA A 45 -10.13 -5.95 -3.18
C ALA A 45 -11.46 -6.23 -3.91
N PHE A 46 -11.41 -6.30 -5.24
CA PHE A 46 -12.53 -6.57 -6.12
C PHE A 46 -12.52 -8.04 -6.56
N ASN A 47 -12.72 -8.96 -5.61
CA ASN A 47 -12.93 -10.37 -5.93
C ASN A 47 -14.41 -10.62 -6.30
N CYS A 48 -14.89 -10.00 -7.37
CA CYS A 48 -16.24 -10.25 -7.84
C CYS A 48 -16.25 -11.41 -8.83
N CYS A 49 -16.93 -12.49 -8.47
CA CYS A 49 -17.55 -13.34 -9.46
C CYS A 49 -19.00 -13.57 -9.02
N GLU A 50 -19.87 -13.98 -9.92
CA GLU A 50 -21.30 -14.20 -9.64
C GLU A 50 -21.54 -15.12 -8.44
N LYS A 51 -20.55 -15.97 -8.10
CA LYS A 51 -20.59 -16.93 -6.98
C LYS A 51 -19.95 -16.41 -5.69
N HIS A 52 -19.25 -15.28 -5.72
CA HIS A 52 -18.53 -14.70 -4.58
C HIS A 52 -18.79 -13.17 -4.52
N PRO A 53 -19.79 -12.72 -3.74
CA PRO A 53 -19.98 -11.30 -3.51
C PRO A 53 -18.75 -10.69 -2.83
N ILE A 54 -18.55 -9.39 -3.00
CA ILE A 54 -17.44 -8.67 -2.38
C ILE A 54 -17.52 -8.86 -0.85
N ASP A 55 -16.54 -9.58 -0.31
CA ASP A 55 -16.40 -9.75 1.13
C ASP A 55 -15.82 -8.48 1.75
N SER A 56 -16.58 -7.82 2.62
CA SER A 56 -16.19 -6.59 3.31
C SER A 56 -14.88 -6.74 4.07
N ARG A 57 -14.57 -7.93 4.61
CA ARG A 57 -13.31 -8.18 5.30
C ARG A 57 -12.14 -8.17 4.31
N THR A 58 -12.25 -8.88 3.20
CA THR A 58 -11.27 -8.90 2.11
C THR A 58 -11.07 -7.51 1.53
N PHE A 59 -12.16 -6.79 1.24
CA PHE A 59 -12.08 -5.41 0.76
C PHE A 59 -11.27 -4.53 1.73
N ARG A 60 -11.66 -4.51 3.02
CA ARG A 60 -10.99 -3.71 4.05
C ARG A 60 -9.52 -4.09 4.23
N PHE A 61 -9.20 -5.39 4.21
CA PHE A 61 -7.83 -5.88 4.29
C PHE A 61 -6.97 -5.33 3.15
N ASN A 62 -7.47 -5.41 1.90
CA ASN A 62 -6.73 -4.90 0.74
C ASN A 62 -6.64 -3.36 0.75
N MET A 63 -7.63 -2.64 1.29
CA MET A 63 -7.56 -1.18 1.43
C MET A 63 -6.46 -0.72 2.40
N VAL A 64 -6.16 -1.49 3.45
CA VAL A 64 -5.00 -1.22 4.32
C VAL A 64 -3.70 -1.36 3.53
N LYS A 65 -3.57 -2.41 2.69
CA LYS A 65 -2.40 -2.60 1.82
C LYS A 65 -2.22 -1.44 0.84
N VAL A 66 -3.31 -1.01 0.19
CA VAL A 66 -3.32 0.14 -0.73
C VAL A 66 -2.87 1.42 -0.02
N ALA A 67 -3.42 1.70 1.16
CA ALA A 67 -3.05 2.89 1.93
C ALA A 67 -1.57 2.88 2.34
N ALA A 68 -1.05 1.75 2.81
CA ALA A 68 0.36 1.63 3.17
C ALA A 68 1.30 1.83 1.96
N LEU A 69 0.94 1.31 0.79
CA LEU A 69 1.69 1.54 -0.45
C LEU A 69 1.65 3.00 -0.90
N ALA A 70 0.51 3.69 -0.73
CA ALA A 70 0.42 5.11 -1.02
C ALA A 70 1.31 5.94 -0.09
N VAL A 71 1.40 5.57 1.20
CA VAL A 71 2.35 6.18 2.15
C VAL A 71 3.78 5.95 1.71
N ALA A 72 4.18 4.70 1.42
CA ALA A 72 5.53 4.38 0.95
C ALA A 72 5.92 5.17 -0.32
N ALA A 73 4.98 5.32 -1.25
CA ALA A 73 5.18 6.09 -2.48
C ALA A 73 5.43 7.58 -2.19
N MET A 74 4.63 8.21 -1.33
CA MET A 74 4.83 9.61 -0.92
C MET A 74 6.17 9.79 -0.21
N GLU A 75 6.48 8.93 0.76
CA GLU A 75 7.75 8.97 1.49
C GLU A 75 8.96 8.83 0.55
N SER A 76 8.87 7.98 -0.47
CA SER A 76 9.93 7.84 -1.48
C SER A 76 10.07 9.08 -2.36
N VAL A 77 8.96 9.66 -2.82
CA VAL A 77 8.97 10.90 -3.61
C VAL A 77 9.60 12.03 -2.81
N ASP A 78 9.15 12.24 -1.56
CA ASP A 78 9.66 13.28 -0.68
C ASP A 78 11.18 13.12 -0.47
N ARG A 79 11.66 11.92 -0.15
CA ARG A 79 13.10 11.62 -0.01
C ARG A 79 13.88 11.87 -1.31
N LYS A 80 13.30 11.54 -2.47
CA LYS A 80 13.94 11.77 -3.78
C LYS A 80 14.02 13.26 -4.08
N GLU A 81 13.03 14.05 -3.71
CA GLU A 81 13.03 15.50 -3.88
C GLU A 81 14.02 16.20 -2.95
N GLU A 82 14.13 15.79 -1.68
CA GLU A 82 15.11 16.32 -0.73
C GLU A 82 16.57 16.03 -1.12
N ARG A 83 16.81 15.01 -1.96
CA ARG A 83 18.14 14.64 -2.48
C ARG A 83 18.54 15.38 -3.76
N ARG A 84 17.63 16.14 -4.39
CA ARG A 84 17.89 16.91 -5.61
C ARG A 84 18.48 18.27 -5.30
#